data_AF-A0A522Z3E4-F1
#
_entry.id   AF-A0A522Z3E4-F1
#
_cell.length_a   1.000
_cell.length_b   1.000
_cell.length_c   1.000
_cell.angle_alpha   90.00
_cell.angle_beta   90.00
_cell.angle_gamma   90.00
#
_symmetry.space_group_name_H-M   'P 1'
#
loop_
_entity.id
_entity.type
_entity.pdbx_description
1 polymer ?
#
loop_
_entity_poly.entity_id
_entity_poly.type
_entity_poly.pdbx_seq_one_letter_code
_entity_poly.pdbx_strand_id
1 'polypeptide(L)'
;MSEIDTSKDVYLFTHGRMDLQTKSVDALVAKGFAKDRILSAVPNKVGAVGDYMAMLWMPPNPDHIKIQKITKIEPVEPVGMIGLWKGVSKDDISTIPL
;
A
#
# COMPACT_ATOMS: atom_id res chain seq x y z
N MET A 1 -16.04 -7.63 -9.58
CA MET A 1 -15.00 -6.60 -9.46
C MET A 1 -15.31 -5.84 -8.19
N SER A 2 -14.50 -5.95 -7.14
CA SER A 2 -14.74 -5.15 -5.94
C SER A 2 -14.45 -3.70 -6.28
N GLU A 3 -15.45 -2.83 -6.14
CA GLU A 3 -15.25 -1.39 -6.28
C GLU A 3 -14.20 -0.94 -5.26
N ILE A 4 -13.15 -0.29 -5.75
CA ILE A 4 -12.13 0.30 -4.90
C ILE A 4 -12.72 1.58 -4.33
N ASP A 5 -12.80 1.68 -3.01
CA ASP A 5 -13.26 2.86 -2.31
C ASP A 5 -12.14 3.91 -2.31
N THR A 6 -12.18 4.82 -3.27
CA THR A 6 -11.16 5.87 -3.39
C THR A 6 -11.22 6.92 -2.27
N SER A 7 -12.22 6.82 -1.37
CA SER A 7 -12.30 7.60 -0.13
C SER A 7 -11.53 6.97 1.04
N LYS A 8 -10.75 5.91 0.81
CA LYS A 8 -9.86 5.30 1.80
C LYS A 8 -8.42 5.69 1.59
N ASP A 9 -7.64 5.57 2.65
CA ASP A 9 -6.23 5.87 2.62
C ASP A 9 -5.45 4.73 1.97
N VAL A 10 -4.38 5.09 1.26
CA VAL A 10 -3.51 4.15 0.57
C VAL A 10 -2.10 4.28 1.09
N TYR A 11 -1.58 3.20 1.67
CA TYR A 11 -0.24 3.15 2.23
C TYR A 11 0.74 2.60 1.18
N LEU A 12 1.59 3.48 0.63
CA LEU A 12 2.55 3.19 -0.42
C LEU A 12 3.87 2.64 0.15
N PHE A 13 4.22 1.42 -0.23
CA PHE A 13 5.48 0.74 0.06
C PHE A 13 6.39 0.74 -1.16
N THR A 14 7.48 1.53 -1.10
CA THR A 14 8.45 1.65 -2.20
C THR A 14 9.62 0.68 -2.11
N HIS A 15 9.79 -0.05 -1.00
CA HIS A 15 10.94 -0.95 -0.77
C HIS A 15 12.32 -0.29 -1.03
N GLY A 16 12.44 1.01 -0.73
CA GLY A 16 13.68 1.78 -0.96
C GLY A 16 13.83 2.34 -2.37
N ARG A 17 12.90 2.06 -3.30
CA ARG A 17 12.84 2.64 -4.65
C ARG A 17 12.22 4.03 -4.65
N MET A 18 12.92 4.99 -4.05
CA MET A 18 12.49 6.40 -4.01
C MET A 18 12.37 6.99 -5.42
N ASP A 19 13.15 6.49 -6.37
CA ASP A 19 13.06 6.83 -7.80
C ASP A 19 11.68 6.53 -8.41
N LEU A 20 10.97 5.52 -7.89
CA LEU A 20 9.65 5.14 -8.36
C LEU A 20 8.51 5.78 -7.56
N GLN A 21 8.81 6.57 -6.51
CA GLN A 21 7.78 7.12 -5.63
C GLN A 21 6.79 8.00 -6.40
N THR A 22 7.28 8.98 -7.16
CA THR A 22 6.43 9.89 -7.95
C THR A 22 5.60 9.11 -8.96
N LYS A 23 6.23 8.20 -9.72
CA LYS A 23 5.55 7.35 -10.71
C LYS A 23 4.43 6.52 -10.08
N SER A 24 4.66 6.00 -8.87
CA SER A 24 3.70 5.21 -8.13
C SER A 24 2.51 6.04 -7.65
N VAL A 25 2.78 7.25 -7.15
CA VAL A 25 1.73 8.20 -6.76
C VAL A 25 0.87 8.56 -7.97
N ASP A 26 1.48 8.88 -9.11
CA ASP A 26 0.76 9.24 -10.33
C ASP A 26 -0.10 8.08 -10.84
N ALA A 27 0.40 6.84 -10.78
CA ALA A 27 -0.35 5.65 -11.15
C ALA A 27 -1.56 5.39 -10.22
N LEU A 28 -1.42 5.64 -8.92
CA LEU A 28 -2.51 5.55 -7.95
C LEU A 28 -3.54 6.66 -8.16
N VAL A 29 -3.11 7.89 -8.46
CA VAL A 29 -3.99 9.00 -8.80
C VAL A 29 -4.77 8.72 -10.08
N ALA A 30 -4.12 8.16 -11.11
CA ALA A 30 -4.77 7.73 -12.35
C ALA A 30 -5.80 6.60 -12.12
N LYS A 31 -5.64 5.80 -11.06
CA LYS A 31 -6.63 4.80 -10.63
C LYS A 31 -7.84 5.42 -9.92
N GLY A 32 -7.76 6.70 -9.52
CA GLY A 32 -8.82 7.46 -8.88
C GLY A 32 -8.57 7.80 -7.42
N PHE A 33 -7.42 7.43 -6.84
CA PHE A 33 -7.09 7.81 -5.47
C PHE A 33 -6.73 9.30 -5.36
N ALA A 34 -7.14 9.94 -4.28
CA ALA A 34 -6.76 11.31 -4.01
C ALA A 34 -5.30 11.39 -3.55
N LYS A 35 -4.53 12.35 -4.07
CA LYS A 35 -3.08 12.47 -3.79
C LYS A 35 -2.78 12.67 -2.30
N ASP A 36 -3.65 13.38 -1.59
CA ASP A 36 -3.59 13.62 -0.14
C ASP A 36 -3.86 12.36 0.70
N ARG A 37 -4.46 11.32 0.12
CA ARG A 37 -4.74 10.03 0.76
C ARG A 37 -3.68 8.97 0.48
N ILE A 38 -2.72 9.27 -0.40
CA ILE A 38 -1.58 8.39 -0.67
C ILE A 38 -0.49 8.71 0.34
N LEU A 39 -0.40 7.87 1.36
CA LEU A 39 0.51 8.02 2.48
C LEU A 39 1.72 7.10 2.29
N SER A 40 2.92 7.58 2.62
CA SER A 40 4.08 6.69 2.71
C SER A 40 3.89 5.71 3.85
N ALA A 41 4.06 4.41 3.58
CA ALA A 41 3.96 3.40 4.61
C ALA A 41 5.17 3.45 5.55
N VAL A 42 4.92 3.43 6.86
CA VAL A 42 5.94 3.43 7.91
C VAL A 42 5.74 2.25 8.85
N PRO A 43 6.81 1.66 9.43
CA PRO A 43 6.70 0.44 10.23
C PRO A 43 5.98 0.62 11.57
N ASN A 44 5.86 1.86 12.06
CA ASN A 44 5.26 2.18 13.36
C ASN A 44 3.78 2.63 13.27
N LYS A 45 3.22 2.75 12.06
CA LYS A 45 1.83 3.16 11.84
C LYS A 45 1.23 2.35 10.71
N VAL A 46 0.19 1.61 11.04
CA VAL A 46 -0.65 0.89 10.07
C VAL A 46 -1.92 1.67 9.81
N GLY A 47 -2.59 1.38 8.69
CA GLY A 47 -3.91 1.93 8.37
C GLY A 47 -5.03 1.36 9.22
N ALA A 48 -6.27 1.56 8.78
CA ALA A 48 -7.47 0.95 9.35
C ALA A 48 -7.99 -0.21 8.48
N VAL A 49 -8.86 -1.03 9.06
CA VAL A 49 -9.60 -2.04 8.28
C VAL A 49 -10.43 -1.35 7.20
N GLY A 50 -10.27 -1.78 5.95
CA GLY A 50 -10.87 -1.17 4.78
C GLY A 50 -9.94 -0.23 4.00
N ASP A 51 -8.84 0.23 4.60
CA ASP A 51 -7.80 0.97 3.89
C ASP A 51 -7.01 0.06 2.96
N TYR A 52 -6.20 0.67 2.10
CA TYR A 52 -5.45 -0.03 1.07
C TYR A 52 -3.96 0.06 1.29
N MET A 53 -3.26 -0.98 0.85
CA MET A 53 -1.82 -1.05 0.81
C MET A 53 -1.39 -1.14 -0.64
N ALA A 54 -0.57 -0.20 -1.08
CA ALA A 54 0.01 -0.17 -2.42
C ALA A 54 1.49 -0.57 -2.31
N MET A 55 1.84 -1.78 -2.74
CA MET A 55 3.19 -2.31 -2.63
C MET A 55 3.86 -2.44 -3.99
N LEU A 56 5.05 -1.87 -4.14
CA LEU A 56 5.87 -2.10 -5.33
C LEU A 56 6.34 -3.56 -5.37
N TRP A 57 5.88 -4.29 -6.38
CA TRP A 57 6.06 -5.74 -6.48
C TRP A 57 6.95 -6.15 -7.65
N MET A 58 7.62 -7.28 -7.44
CA MET A 58 8.87 -7.79 -8.03
C MET A 58 10.17 -7.07 -7.62
N PRO A 59 10.45 -6.86 -6.31
CA PRO A 59 11.81 -6.48 -5.89
C PRO A 59 12.86 -7.47 -6.42
N PRO A 60 14.04 -7.02 -6.88
CA PRO A 60 14.58 -5.66 -6.76
C PRO A 60 14.11 -4.65 -7.83
N ASN A 61 13.51 -5.14 -8.92
CA ASN A 61 13.07 -4.33 -10.06
C ASN A 61 11.53 -4.37 -10.17
N PRO A 62 10.82 -3.64 -9.31
CA PRO A 62 9.37 -3.67 -9.33
C PRO A 62 8.84 -3.09 -10.65
N ASP A 63 7.93 -3.82 -11.27
CA ASP A 63 7.30 -3.51 -12.56
C ASP A 63 5.79 -3.23 -12.42
N HIS A 64 5.21 -3.50 -11.24
CA HIS A 64 3.83 -3.16 -10.92
C HIS A 64 3.63 -2.86 -9.44
N ILE A 65 2.52 -2.20 -9.13
CA ILE A 65 2.00 -1.95 -7.79
C ILE A 65 0.92 -2.99 -7.50
N LYS A 66 1.06 -3.73 -6.41
CA LYS A 66 -0.02 -4.54 -5.84
C LYS A 66 -0.86 -3.71 -4.89
N ILE A 67 -2.16 -3.66 -5.14
CA ILE A 67 -3.14 -3.06 -4.22
C ILE A 67 -3.78 -4.19 -3.42
N GLN A 68 -3.63 -4.11 -2.11
CA GLN A 68 -4.18 -5.06 -1.16
C GLN A 68 -5.10 -4.32 -0.19
N LYS A 69 -6.29 -4.84 0.08
CA LYS A 69 -7.23 -4.26 1.05
C LYS A 69 -6.92 -4.80 2.43
N ILE A 70 -6.79 -3.93 3.43
CA ILE A 70 -6.63 -4.34 4.83
C ILE A 70 -7.95 -4.93 5.32
N THR A 71 -7.93 -6.19 5.72
CA THR A 71 -9.11 -6.93 6.20
C THR A 71 -9.13 -7.14 7.70
N LYS A 72 -7.96 -7.17 8.33
CA LYS A 72 -7.82 -7.33 9.79
C LYS A 72 -6.54 -6.67 10.27
N ILE A 73 -6.59 -6.12 11.48
CA ILE A 73 -5.43 -5.58 12.18
C ILE A 73 -5.40 -6.20 13.56
N GLU A 74 -4.29 -6.88 13.86
CA GLU A 74 -4.03 -7.48 15.16
C GLU A 74 -2.94 -6.68 15.89
N PRO A 75 -3.11 -6.42 17.20
CA PRO A 75 -2.07 -5.79 17.99
C PRO A 75 -0.90 -6.77 18.15
N VAL A 76 0.22 -6.45 17.52
CA VAL A 76 1.46 -7.25 17.58
C VAL A 76 2.63 -6.36 17.93
N GLU A 77 3.66 -6.94 18.53
CA GLU A 77 4.94 -6.23 18.69
C GLU A 77 5.58 -5.96 17.32
N PRO A 78 6.14 -4.77 17.10
CA PRO A 78 6.77 -4.43 15.83
C PRO A 78 8.02 -5.30 15.61
N VAL A 79 8.13 -5.95 14.44
CA VAL A 79 9.25 -6.84 14.13
C VAL A 79 10.08 -6.28 12.96
N GLY A 80 11.35 -5.96 13.24
CA GLY A 80 12.32 -5.54 12.23
C GLY A 80 11.80 -4.40 11.33
N MET A 81 12.02 -4.51 10.02
CA MET A 81 11.54 -3.53 9.04
C MET A 81 10.05 -3.67 8.70
N ILE A 82 9.41 -4.81 9.03
CA ILE A 82 7.97 -5.03 8.80
C ILE A 82 7.16 -4.25 9.85
N GLY A 83 7.69 -4.12 11.07
CA GLY A 83 7.04 -3.37 12.14
C GLY A 83 5.65 -3.92 12.47
N LEU A 84 4.69 -3.02 12.67
CA LEU A 84 3.30 -3.34 12.99
C LEU A 84 2.53 -3.96 11.81
N TRP A 85 3.04 -3.86 10.57
CA TRP A 85 2.41 -4.47 9.40
C TRP A 85 2.38 -6.00 9.44
N LYS A 86 3.13 -6.62 10.35
CA LYS A 86 3.06 -8.06 10.63
C LYS A 86 1.67 -8.49 11.12
N GLY A 87 0.98 -7.61 11.86
CA GLY A 87 -0.37 -7.88 12.37
C GLY A 87 -1.48 -7.54 11.36
N VAL A 88 -1.13 -7.13 10.14
CA VAL A 88 -2.10 -6.67 9.13
C VAL A 88 -2.39 -7.79 8.15
N SER A 89 -3.63 -8.30 8.20
CA SER A 89 -4.17 -9.19 7.17
C SER A 89 -4.69 -8.36 6.01
N LYS A 90 -4.46 -8.86 4.79
CA LYS A 90 -4.73 -8.13 3.56
C LYS A 90 -5.09 -9.07 2.43
N ASP A 91 -6.02 -8.65 1.59
CA ASP A 91 -6.46 -9.38 0.41
C ASP A 91 -6.05 -8.65 -0.87
N ASP A 92 -5.52 -9.40 -1.84
CA ASP A 92 -5.16 -8.87 -3.15
C ASP A 92 -6.44 -8.50 -3.91
N ILE A 93 -6.56 -7.21 -4.30
CA ILE A 93 -7.77 -6.73 -4.98
C ILE A 93 -7.50 -6.17 -6.37
N SER A 94 -6.29 -5.68 -6.65
CA SER A 94 -5.92 -5.15 -7.97
C SER A 94 -4.40 -5.06 -8.11
N THR A 95 -3.93 -4.97 -9.35
CA THR A 95 -2.57 -4.55 -9.68
C THR A 95 -2.61 -3.33 -10.61
N ILE A 96 -1.54 -2.53 -10.59
CA ILE A 96 -1.33 -1.40 -11.51
C ILE A 96 0.08 -1.55 -12.11
N PRO A 97 0.24 -1.64 -13.44
CA PRO A 97 1.56 -1.63 -14.05
C PRO A 97 2.27 -0.29 -13.79
N LEU A 98 3.58 -0.33 -13.54
CA LEU A 98 4.42 0.86 -13.37
C LEU A 98 4.99 1.31 -14.72
#